data_AF-A0A968GID1-F1
#
_entry.id   AF-A0A968GID1-F1
#
_cell.length_a   1.000
_cell.length_b   1.000
_cell.length_c   1.000
_cell.angle_alpha   90.00
_cell.angle_beta   90.00
_cell.angle_gamma   90.00
#
_symmetry.space_group_name_H-M   'P 1'
#
loop_
_entity.id
_entity.type
_entity.pdbx_description
1 polymer ?
#
loop_
_entity_poly.entity_id
_entity_poly.type
_entity_poly.pdbx_seq_one_letter_code
_entity_poly.pdbx_strand_id
1 'polypeptide(L)'
;MAKGKRVVAIGGSDAHALRMSLGPLHRVIFPYEFHFRTVNTHVFIPEPLTGDAPTDKKMIYEALANGHCFVGYDLPASTRGFRFKAKGFEQSAIMGDEIPVKGGVTLQAHLPAPAEIHLKKDGTTVQVRKNAHAGTYIVTEPGVYRVEVLRSYLGRKRGWIYSNPIYVR
;
A
#
# COMPACT_ATOMS: atom_id res chain seq x y z
N MET A 1 -5.59 -17.10 -3.00
CA MET A 1 -5.58 -16.15 -4.14
C MET A 1 -6.03 -16.91 -5.38
N ALA A 2 -7.07 -16.44 -6.06
CA ALA A 2 -7.79 -17.24 -7.05
C ALA A 2 -7.04 -17.32 -8.40
N LYS A 3 -6.67 -18.54 -8.81
CA LYS A 3 -6.42 -18.98 -10.21
C LYS A 3 -5.57 -18.05 -11.10
N GLY A 4 -4.40 -17.61 -10.64
CA GLY A 4 -3.38 -17.00 -11.51
C GLY A 4 -3.68 -15.62 -12.10
N LYS A 5 -4.83 -15.01 -11.78
CA LYS A 5 -5.18 -13.67 -12.24
C LYS A 5 -4.51 -12.60 -11.37
N ARG A 6 -4.04 -11.52 -11.99
CA ARG A 6 -3.56 -10.32 -11.26
C ARG A 6 -4.72 -9.72 -10.48
N VAL A 7 -4.50 -9.45 -9.21
CA VAL A 7 -5.49 -8.82 -8.32
C VAL A 7 -4.89 -7.53 -7.78
N VAL A 8 -5.62 -6.43 -7.97
CA VAL A 8 -5.26 -5.11 -7.47
C VAL A 8 -6.11 -4.80 -6.25
N ALA A 9 -5.46 -4.48 -5.13
CA ALA A 9 -6.12 -3.99 -3.93
C ALA A 9 -6.27 -2.46 -4.02
N ILE A 10 -7.49 -2.00 -3.77
CA ILE A 10 -7.84 -0.59 -3.57
C ILE A 10 -8.62 -0.51 -2.26
N GLY A 11 -8.38 0.53 -1.47
CA GLY A 11 -9.04 0.74 -0.17
C GLY A 11 -9.62 2.15 -0.10
N GLY A 12 -10.86 2.24 0.39
CA GLY A 12 -11.53 3.52 0.68
C GLY A 12 -12.14 3.46 2.07
N SER A 13 -12.29 4.63 2.71
CA SER A 13 -12.76 4.72 4.09
C SER A 13 -14.26 4.48 4.30
N ASP A 14 -15.01 4.13 3.24
CA ASP A 14 -16.48 3.94 3.26
C ASP A 14 -17.21 4.93 4.21
N ALA A 15 -16.88 6.21 3.98
CA ALA A 15 -17.16 7.30 4.92
C ALA A 15 -18.67 7.55 5.09
N HIS A 16 -19.25 7.00 6.15
CA HIS A 16 -20.61 7.31 6.60
C HIS A 16 -20.57 8.26 7.81
N ALA A 17 -21.24 9.41 7.72
CA ALA A 17 -21.39 10.35 8.83
C ALA A 17 -22.53 9.88 9.75
N LEU A 18 -22.20 9.42 10.96
CA LEU A 18 -23.19 8.99 11.95
C LEU A 18 -23.54 10.16 12.87
N ARG A 19 -24.73 10.73 12.68
CA ARG A 19 -25.28 11.73 13.61
C ARG A 19 -25.88 10.99 14.79
N MET A 20 -25.30 11.17 15.98
CA MET A 20 -25.84 10.60 17.22
C MET A 20 -26.42 11.70 18.11
N SER A 21 -27.59 11.44 18.67
CA SER A 21 -28.21 12.26 19.71
C SER A 21 -28.37 11.44 20.99
N LEU A 22 -28.09 12.07 22.14
CA LEU A 22 -28.42 11.55 23.46
C LEU A 22 -29.12 12.66 24.24
N GLY A 23 -30.44 12.76 24.11
CA GLY A 23 -31.24 13.84 24.70
C GLY A 23 -30.88 15.22 24.13
N PRO A 24 -30.75 16.29 24.93
CA PRO A 24 -30.45 17.63 24.42
C PRO A 24 -29.02 17.75 23.85
N LEU A 25 -28.13 16.79 24.11
CA LEU A 25 -26.80 16.76 23.52
C LEU A 25 -26.81 16.20 22.10
N HIS A 26 -26.39 17.05 21.17
CA HIS A 26 -26.17 16.71 19.77
C HIS A 26 -24.66 16.69 19.52
N ARG A 27 -24.11 15.56 19.06
CA ARG A 27 -22.71 15.47 18.64
C ARG A 27 -22.59 14.80 17.28
N VAL A 28 -21.84 15.44 16.39
CA VAL A 28 -21.31 14.76 15.20
C VAL A 28 -20.12 13.93 15.66
N ILE A 29 -20.29 12.62 15.70
CA ILE A 29 -19.21 11.67 15.93
C ILE A 29 -18.76 11.23 14.52
N PHE A 30 -17.46 11.28 14.23
CA PHE A 30 -16.87 11.07 12.90
C PHE A 30 -17.10 12.20 11.88
N PRO A 31 -16.54 13.41 12.09
CA PRO A 31 -16.48 14.41 11.03
C PRO A 31 -15.75 13.85 9.80
N TYR A 32 -16.16 14.25 8.58
CA TYR A 32 -15.58 13.79 7.31
C TYR A 32 -14.04 13.85 7.28
N GLU A 33 -13.45 14.86 7.93
CA GLU A 33 -12.00 15.01 8.07
C GLU A 33 -11.34 13.81 8.78
N PHE A 34 -12.01 13.18 9.74
CA PHE A 34 -11.55 11.94 10.37
C PHE A 34 -11.57 10.78 9.39
N HIS A 35 -12.63 10.64 8.59
CA HIS A 35 -12.76 9.56 7.60
C HIS A 35 -11.77 9.69 6.45
N PHE A 36 -11.51 10.90 5.94
CA PHE A 36 -10.50 11.14 4.90
C PHE A 36 -9.06 10.96 5.40
N ARG A 37 -8.84 11.00 6.71
CA ARG A 37 -7.53 10.71 7.31
C ARG A 37 -7.35 9.23 7.65
N THR A 38 -8.35 8.37 7.43
CA THR A 38 -8.25 6.95 7.78
C THR A 38 -7.63 6.14 6.64
N VAL A 39 -8.44 5.49 5.80
CA VAL A 39 -7.97 4.58 4.76
C VAL A 39 -7.94 5.32 3.41
N ASN A 40 -6.74 5.51 2.88
CA ASN A 40 -6.51 6.16 1.60
C ASN A 40 -5.79 5.22 0.63
N THR A 41 -6.16 5.30 -0.64
CA THR A 41 -5.38 4.70 -1.73
C THR A 41 -4.41 5.74 -2.28
N HIS A 42 -3.13 5.41 -2.24
CA HIS A 42 -2.05 6.22 -2.78
C HIS A 42 -1.61 5.65 -4.12
N VAL A 43 -1.59 6.48 -5.17
CA VAL A 43 -1.34 6.05 -6.55
C VAL A 43 0.03 6.55 -7.02
N PHE A 44 0.78 5.70 -7.73
CA PHE A 44 2.01 6.07 -8.40
C PHE A 44 1.71 6.43 -9.85
N ILE A 45 1.84 7.72 -10.15
CA ILE A 45 1.70 8.26 -11.50
C ILE A 45 3.10 8.58 -12.06
N PRO A 46 3.33 8.41 -13.37
CA PRO A 46 4.64 8.61 -14.00
C PRO A 46 5.07 10.08 -14.03
N GLU A 47 4.10 11.00 -14.09
CA GLU A 47 4.33 12.45 -14.20
C GLU A 47 3.45 13.21 -13.20
N PRO A 48 3.82 14.43 -12.79
CA PRO A 48 2.94 15.28 -12.00
C PRO A 48 1.62 15.57 -12.71
N LEU A 49 0.54 15.72 -11.93
CA LEU A 49 -0.75 16.12 -12.47
C LEU A 49 -0.64 17.50 -13.14
N THR A 50 -1.22 17.58 -14.33
CA THR A 50 -1.15 18.75 -15.21
C THR A 50 -2.21 19.79 -14.88
N GLY A 51 -3.30 19.38 -14.23
CA GLY A 51 -4.53 20.16 -14.05
C GLY A 51 -5.54 19.98 -15.18
N ASP A 52 -5.17 19.32 -16.29
CA ASP A 52 -6.09 18.93 -17.37
C ASP A 52 -6.81 17.64 -17.01
N ALA A 53 -8.12 17.74 -16.74
CA ALA A 53 -8.90 16.62 -16.21
C ALA A 53 -8.90 15.37 -17.12
N PRO A 54 -9.06 15.44 -18.46
CA PRO A 54 -8.96 14.28 -19.32
C PRO A 54 -7.61 13.56 -19.24
N THR A 55 -6.50 14.31 -19.30
CA THR A 55 -5.14 13.78 -19.25
C THR A 55 -4.84 13.14 -17.90
N ASP A 56 -5.11 13.88 -16.82
CA ASP A 56 -4.86 13.44 -15.45
C ASP A 56 -5.70 12.21 -15.08
N LYS A 57 -6.97 12.18 -15.50
CA LYS A 57 -7.88 11.04 -15.29
C LYS A 57 -7.34 9.78 -15.95
N LYS A 58 -6.89 9.87 -17.20
CA LYS A 58 -6.32 8.73 -17.92
C LYS A 58 -5.12 8.16 -17.18
N MET A 59 -4.18 9.03 -16.77
CA MET A 59 -2.97 8.64 -16.05
C MET A 59 -3.28 7.93 -14.71
N ILE A 60 -4.21 8.47 -13.92
CA ILE A 60 -4.62 7.89 -12.64
C ILE A 60 -5.27 6.53 -12.86
N TYR A 61 -6.17 6.40 -13.84
CA TYR A 61 -6.89 5.15 -14.11
C TYR A 61 -5.98 4.06 -14.63
N GLU A 62 -5.00 4.40 -15.47
CA GLU A 62 -3.98 3.45 -15.94
C GLU A 62 -3.11 2.95 -14.77
N ALA A 63 -2.66 3.86 -13.89
CA ALA A 63 -1.90 3.47 -12.70
C ALA A 63 -2.70 2.55 -11.77
N LEU A 64 -3.98 2.87 -11.51
CA LEU A 64 -4.86 2.02 -10.73
C LEU A 64 -5.09 0.65 -11.40
N ALA A 65 -5.37 0.62 -12.70
CA ALA A 65 -5.59 -0.62 -13.45
C ALA A 65 -4.36 -1.54 -13.44
N ASN A 66 -3.17 -0.96 -13.48
CA ASN A 66 -1.90 -1.69 -13.39
C ASN A 66 -1.53 -2.08 -11.96
N GLY A 67 -2.28 -1.64 -10.94
CA GLY A 67 -1.98 -1.92 -9.54
C GLY A 67 -0.81 -1.10 -8.98
N HIS A 68 -0.47 0.01 -9.63
CA HIS A 68 0.53 0.98 -9.19
C HIS A 68 -0.04 1.84 -8.05
N CYS A 69 -0.48 1.19 -6.97
CA CYS A 69 -1.05 1.85 -5.81
C CYS A 69 -0.92 1.00 -4.54
N PHE A 70 -1.07 1.65 -3.39
CA PHE A 70 -1.13 0.98 -2.09
C PHE A 70 -2.22 1.58 -1.22
N VAL A 71 -2.64 0.82 -0.21
CA VAL A 71 -3.59 1.28 0.80
C VAL A 71 -2.83 1.68 2.06
N GLY A 72 -3.02 2.92 2.48
CA GLY A 72 -2.44 3.48 3.71
C GLY A 72 -3.52 3.78 4.74
N TYR A 73 -3.25 3.47 6.00
CA TYR A 73 -4.03 3.96 7.14
C TYR A 73 -3.31 5.20 7.69
N ASP A 74 -3.69 6.39 7.26
CA ASP A 74 -2.95 7.64 7.53
C ASP A 74 -3.22 8.24 8.92
N LEU A 75 -4.23 7.73 9.63
CA LEU A 75 -4.66 8.27 10.93
C LEU A 75 -3.57 8.10 12.01
N PRO A 76 -2.93 6.92 12.17
CA PRO A 76 -1.82 6.76 13.10
C PRO A 76 -0.57 7.55 12.74
N ALA A 77 -0.27 7.68 11.45
CA ALA A 77 0.89 8.38 10.90
C ALA A 77 0.75 8.47 9.37
N SER A 78 1.28 9.54 8.77
CA SER A 78 1.28 9.70 7.32
C SER A 78 2.07 8.57 6.64
N THR A 79 1.47 7.98 5.61
CA THR A 79 2.09 6.96 4.74
C THR A 79 2.79 7.57 3.52
N ARG A 80 2.75 8.89 3.37
CA ARG A 80 3.43 9.63 2.29
C ARG A 80 4.92 9.36 2.32
N GLY A 81 5.48 8.93 1.20
CA GLY A 81 6.89 8.55 1.07
C GLY A 81 7.15 7.05 1.16
N PHE A 82 6.12 6.23 1.41
CA PHE A 82 6.22 4.80 1.25
C PHE A 82 6.58 4.41 -0.19
N ARG A 83 7.48 3.45 -0.35
CA ARG A 83 7.87 2.85 -1.63
C ARG A 83 8.10 1.36 -1.46
N PHE A 84 7.60 0.54 -2.38
CA PHE A 84 7.98 -0.86 -2.50
C PHE A 84 8.35 -1.13 -3.96
N LYS A 85 9.59 -1.55 -4.18
CA LYS A 85 10.22 -1.72 -5.49
C LYS A 85 10.97 -3.04 -5.57
N ALA A 86 11.17 -3.51 -6.78
CA ALA A 86 12.00 -4.66 -7.10
C ALA A 86 13.13 -4.24 -8.05
N LYS A 87 14.32 -4.77 -7.80
CA LYS A 87 15.50 -4.60 -8.66
C LYS A 87 16.00 -5.97 -9.07
N GLY A 88 15.85 -6.29 -10.35
CA GLY A 88 16.47 -7.46 -10.97
C GLY A 88 17.78 -7.09 -11.65
N PHE A 89 18.30 -8.01 -12.47
CA PHE A 89 19.54 -7.82 -13.20
C PHE A 89 19.48 -6.66 -14.21
N GLU A 90 18.52 -6.69 -15.14
CA GLU A 90 18.38 -5.68 -16.21
C GLU A 90 17.28 -4.66 -15.95
N GLN A 91 16.25 -5.03 -15.18
CA GLN A 91 15.05 -4.23 -15.02
C GLN A 91 14.70 -3.94 -13.56
N SER A 92 13.91 -2.89 -13.36
CA SER A 92 13.30 -2.57 -12.07
C SER A 92 11.79 -2.57 -12.24
N ALA A 93 11.08 -2.86 -11.16
CA ALA A 93 9.64 -2.96 -11.13
C ALA A 93 9.10 -2.30 -9.85
N ILE A 94 7.86 -1.82 -9.90
CA ILE A 94 7.11 -1.39 -8.72
C ILE A 94 5.94 -2.35 -8.46
N MET A 95 5.24 -2.14 -7.34
CA MET A 95 3.99 -2.88 -7.09
C MET A 95 3.03 -2.77 -8.27
N GLY A 96 2.40 -3.89 -8.64
CA GLY A 96 1.59 -4.04 -9.86
C GLY A 96 2.34 -4.70 -11.02
N ASP A 97 3.67 -4.49 -11.10
CA ASP A 97 4.50 -4.96 -12.19
C ASP A 97 4.97 -6.41 -12.03
N GLU A 98 5.51 -6.94 -13.12
CA GLU A 98 6.13 -8.25 -13.21
C GLU A 98 7.64 -8.14 -13.47
N ILE A 99 8.42 -9.03 -12.86
CA ILE A 99 9.88 -9.07 -13.02
C ILE A 99 10.39 -10.51 -13.06
N PRO A 100 11.26 -10.89 -14.03
CA PRO A 100 11.78 -12.23 -14.11
C PRO A 100 12.87 -12.47 -13.05
N VAL A 101 12.90 -13.68 -12.49
CA VAL A 101 13.87 -14.13 -11.49
C VAL A 101 15.16 -14.63 -12.15
N LYS A 102 15.88 -13.71 -12.80
CA LYS A 102 17.19 -14.02 -13.39
C LYS A 102 18.31 -13.77 -12.36
N GLY A 103 18.75 -14.83 -11.68
CA GLY A 103 19.83 -14.75 -10.67
C GLY A 103 19.42 -14.12 -9.33
N GLY A 104 18.12 -13.84 -9.15
CA GLY A 104 17.55 -13.24 -7.96
C GLY A 104 17.02 -11.83 -8.19
N VAL A 105 16.07 -11.42 -7.34
CA VAL A 105 15.45 -10.10 -7.34
C VAL A 105 15.60 -9.50 -5.94
N THR A 106 16.04 -8.25 -5.88
CA THR A 106 16.12 -7.50 -4.62
C THR A 106 14.84 -6.68 -4.45
N LEU A 107 13.99 -7.08 -3.51
CA LEU A 107 12.82 -6.33 -3.08
C LEU A 107 13.22 -5.32 -2.00
N GLN A 108 12.77 -4.08 -2.15
CA GLN A 108 13.07 -2.97 -1.24
C GLN A 108 11.79 -2.27 -0.82
N ALA A 109 11.51 -2.26 0.48
CA ALA A 109 10.45 -1.47 1.09
C ALA A 109 11.07 -0.31 1.86
N HIS A 110 10.60 0.91 1.61
CA HIS A 110 10.96 2.12 2.35
C HIS A 110 9.72 2.68 3.02
N LEU A 111 9.82 3.00 4.31
CA LEU A 111 8.74 3.52 5.13
C LEU A 111 9.02 4.97 5.54
N PRO A 112 7.97 5.81 5.68
CA PRO A 112 8.14 7.18 6.16
C PRO A 112 8.45 7.28 7.67
N ALA A 113 8.21 6.22 8.44
CA ALA A 113 8.55 6.14 9.86
C ALA A 113 8.78 4.67 10.27
N PRO A 114 9.47 4.40 11.40
CA PRO A 114 9.71 3.04 11.87
C PRO A 114 8.41 2.27 12.09
N ALA A 115 8.37 1.04 11.61
CA ALA A 115 7.25 0.12 11.84
C ALA A 115 7.69 -1.34 11.68
N GLU A 116 6.75 -2.26 11.78
CA GLU A 116 6.98 -3.69 11.56
C GLU A 116 6.60 -4.07 10.14
N ILE A 117 7.56 -4.52 9.33
CA ILE A 117 7.37 -4.91 7.92
C ILE A 117 7.24 -6.42 7.85
N HIS A 118 6.15 -6.91 7.28
CA HIS A 118 5.92 -8.32 6.96
C HIS A 118 6.02 -8.49 5.44
N LEU A 119 7.04 -9.20 4.98
CA LEU A 119 7.11 -9.64 3.59
C LEU A 119 6.24 -10.88 3.43
N LYS A 120 5.27 -10.80 2.52
CA LYS A 120 4.38 -11.90 2.13
C LYS A 120 4.82 -12.47 0.79
N LYS A 121 4.89 -13.79 0.68
CA LYS A 121 4.99 -14.56 -0.57
C LYS A 121 3.74 -15.43 -0.69
N ASP A 122 2.97 -15.26 -1.77
CA ASP A 122 1.77 -16.04 -2.06
C ASP A 122 0.75 -16.07 -0.90
N GLY A 123 0.69 -14.98 -0.13
CA GLY A 123 -0.18 -14.82 1.04
C GLY A 123 0.43 -15.24 2.38
N THR A 124 1.57 -15.91 2.39
CA THR A 124 2.25 -16.38 3.60
C THR A 124 3.38 -15.42 4.00
N THR A 125 3.53 -15.12 5.30
CA THR A 125 4.67 -14.33 5.77
C THR A 125 5.96 -15.15 5.67
N VAL A 126 6.93 -14.66 4.89
CA VAL A 126 8.24 -15.29 4.75
C VAL A 126 9.32 -14.56 5.55
N GLN A 127 9.14 -13.27 5.85
CA GLN A 127 10.08 -12.52 6.67
C GLN A 127 9.39 -11.38 7.42
N VAL A 128 9.90 -11.08 8.62
CA VAL A 128 9.43 -9.97 9.45
C VAL A 128 10.63 -9.12 9.88
N ARG A 129 10.53 -7.80 9.71
CA ARG A 129 11.47 -6.82 10.27
C ARG A 129 10.73 -5.94 11.27
N LYS A 130 11.18 -5.91 12.52
CA LYS A 130 10.59 -5.08 13.58
C LYS A 130 11.30 -3.73 13.63
N ASN A 131 10.54 -2.67 13.91
CA ASN A 131 11.05 -1.31 14.14
C ASN A 131 12.05 -0.82 13.07
N ALA A 132 11.69 -0.95 11.79
CA ALA A 132 12.57 -0.64 10.67
C ALA A 132 12.03 0.52 9.83
N HIS A 133 12.92 1.36 9.31
CA HIS A 133 12.62 2.36 8.27
C HIS A 133 12.61 1.77 6.86
N ALA A 134 13.34 0.66 6.66
CA ALA A 134 13.43 0.00 5.38
C ALA A 134 13.60 -1.52 5.55
N GLY A 135 13.25 -2.27 4.50
CA GLY A 135 13.48 -3.70 4.40
C GLY A 135 14.02 -4.06 3.03
N THR A 136 15.17 -4.72 3.01
CA THR A 136 15.76 -5.29 1.78
C THR A 136 15.70 -6.81 1.87
N TYR A 137 15.23 -7.44 0.80
CA TYR A 137 14.97 -8.87 0.71
C TYR A 137 15.45 -9.39 -0.65
N ILE A 138 16.35 -10.35 -0.65
CA ILE A 138 16.80 -11.02 -1.87
C ILE A 138 15.94 -12.27 -2.03
N VAL A 139 15.24 -12.38 -3.15
CA VAL A 139 14.37 -13.52 -3.45
C VAL A 139 14.83 -14.19 -4.73
N THR A 140 14.92 -15.51 -4.72
CA THR A 140 15.34 -16.34 -5.85
C THR A 140 14.22 -17.22 -6.39
N GLU A 141 13.08 -17.24 -5.71
CA GLU A 141 11.93 -18.06 -6.08
C GLU A 141 10.85 -17.18 -6.73
N PRO A 142 10.24 -17.65 -7.84
CA PRO A 142 9.01 -17.06 -8.36
C PRO A 142 7.92 -17.01 -7.29
N GLY A 143 7.06 -15.99 -7.38
CA GLY A 143 5.95 -15.81 -6.44
C GLY A 143 5.35 -14.42 -6.49
N VAL A 144 4.21 -14.28 -5.81
CA VAL A 144 3.52 -13.01 -5.62
C VAL A 144 3.99 -12.38 -4.32
N TYR A 145 4.80 -11.32 -4.40
CA TYR A 145 5.40 -10.68 -3.24
C TYR A 145 4.71 -9.38 -2.89
N ARG A 146 4.27 -9.19 -1.65
CA ARG A 146 3.76 -7.90 -1.15
C ARG A 146 4.29 -7.62 0.25
N VAL A 147 4.16 -6.37 0.70
CA VAL A 147 4.48 -6.01 2.08
C VAL A 147 3.21 -5.56 2.82
N GLU A 148 3.10 -6.03 4.05
CA GLU A 148 2.12 -5.57 5.03
C GLU A 148 2.88 -4.93 6.18
N VAL A 149 2.56 -3.68 6.49
CA VAL A 149 3.26 -2.91 7.51
C VAL A 149 2.33 -2.70 8.69
N LEU A 150 2.77 -3.09 9.88
CA LEU A 150 2.02 -2.94 11.12
C LEU A 150 2.65 -1.87 12.01
N ARG A 151 1.82 -1.03 12.63
CA ARG A 151 2.24 0.00 13.59
C ARG A 151 1.43 -0.09 14.87
N SER A 152 2.05 0.19 16.01
CA SER A 152 1.35 0.35 17.28
C SER A 152 0.56 1.66 17.28
N TYR A 153 -0.74 1.57 17.53
CA TYR A 153 -1.63 2.73 17.64
C TYR A 153 -2.76 2.44 18.63
N LEU A 154 -2.92 3.33 19.62
CA LEU A 154 -3.88 3.19 20.73
C LEU A 154 -3.78 1.83 21.44
N GLY A 155 -2.57 1.46 21.84
CA GLY A 155 -2.31 0.23 22.62
C GLY A 155 -2.45 -1.09 21.86
N ARG A 156 -2.71 -1.06 20.54
CA ARG A 156 -2.84 -2.27 19.70
C ARG A 156 -1.97 -2.17 18.44
N LYS A 157 -1.53 -3.31 17.90
CA LYS A 157 -0.94 -3.35 16.55
C LYS A 157 -2.06 -3.22 15.52
N ARG A 158 -1.87 -2.34 14.54
CA ARG A 158 -2.81 -2.11 13.45
C ARG A 158 -2.09 -2.14 12.11
N GLY A 159 -2.81 -2.54 11.07
CA GLY A 159 -2.37 -2.37 9.70
C GLY A 159 -2.15 -0.90 9.39
N TRP A 160 -0.95 -0.57 8.92
CA TRP A 160 -0.56 0.79 8.57
C TRP A 160 -0.46 0.95 7.05
N ILE A 161 0.20 0.01 6.36
CA ILE A 161 0.35 0.03 4.89
C ILE A 161 0.14 -1.38 4.35
N TYR A 162 -0.64 -1.49 3.28
CA TYR A 162 -0.80 -2.72 2.49
C TYR A 162 -0.43 -2.40 1.04
N SER A 163 0.69 -2.97 0.57
CA SER A 163 1.11 -2.78 -0.83
C SER A 163 0.35 -3.70 -1.77
N ASN A 164 0.19 -3.27 -3.02
CA ASN A 164 -0.04 -4.22 -4.10
C ASN A 164 1.18 -5.14 -4.31
N PRO A 165 0.98 -6.30 -4.94
CA PRO A 165 2.05 -7.25 -5.14
C PRO A 165 2.99 -6.87 -6.28
N ILE A 166 4.25 -7.27 -6.18
CA ILE A 166 5.18 -7.42 -7.31
C ILE A 166 5.17 -8.89 -7.71
N TYR A 167 4.95 -9.17 -8.99
CA TYR A 167 4.91 -10.52 -9.52
C TYR A 167 6.32 -10.93 -9.95
N VAL A 168 6.96 -11.80 -9.19
CA VAL A 168 8.27 -12.36 -9.56
C VAL A 168 8.02 -13.66 -10.32
N ARG A 169 8.52 -13.79 -11.54
CA ARG A 169 8.29 -14.94 -12.43
C ARG A 169 9.54 -15.67 -12.82
#